data_AF-B0B0S8-F1
#
_entry.id   AF-B0B0S8-F1
#
_cell.length_a   1.000
_cell.length_b   1.000
_cell.length_c   1.000
_cell.angle_alpha   90.00
_cell.angle_beta   90.00
_cell.angle_gamma   90.00
#
_symmetry.space_group_name_H-M   'P 1'
#
loop_
_entity.id
_entity.type
_entity.pdbx_description
1 polymer ?
#
loop_
_entity_poly.entity_id
_entity_poly.type
_entity_poly.pdbx_seq_one_letter_code
_entity_poly.pdbx_strand_id
1 'polypeptide(L)'
;LKESRHLLALFLIASTAIPVFYIPALLWGQHSNLAIAEYWRWWVVHLWVEGFFEVFATVVMAFLFTRMGLLGLRTATTSVLFSTVIFLFGGIIGTFHHLYFSGTPTGVIAFGASFSALEVVPLVLIGFEAYENLTRSRARKWVAAYKWPIYFFISVAFWNLVG
;
A
#
# COMPACT_ATOMS: atom_id res chain seq x y z
N LEU A 1 23.94 -9.95 4.02
CA LEU A 1 23.96 -8.89 5.06
C LEU A 1 23.59 -7.50 4.53
N LYS A 2 24.23 -6.97 3.48
CA LYS A 2 23.84 -5.66 2.87
C LYS A 2 22.37 -5.62 2.41
N GLU A 3 21.93 -6.69 1.76
CA GLU A 3 20.63 -6.74 1.10
C GLU A 3 19.44 -6.68 2.11
N SER A 4 19.60 -7.29 3.30
CA SER A 4 18.62 -7.19 4.41
C SER A 4 18.46 -5.78 4.98
N ARG A 5 19.43 -4.88 4.79
CA ARG A 5 19.33 -3.50 5.29
C ARG A 5 18.33 -2.68 4.51
N HIS A 6 18.14 -2.98 3.22
CA HIS A 6 17.18 -2.24 2.38
C HIS A 6 15.75 -2.51 2.82
N LEU A 7 15.38 -3.78 3.02
CA LEU A 7 14.05 -4.14 3.49
C LEU A 7 13.77 -3.63 4.91
N LEU A 8 14.78 -3.65 5.79
CA LEU A 8 14.67 -3.04 7.12
C LEU A 8 14.50 -1.52 7.05
N ALA A 9 15.24 -0.84 6.18
CA ALA A 9 15.09 0.61 5.99
C ALA A 9 13.70 0.96 5.47
N LEU A 10 13.17 0.21 4.49
CA LEU A 10 11.81 0.37 4.00
C LEU A 10 10.78 0.18 5.11
N PHE A 11 10.97 -0.84 5.96
CA PHE A 11 10.10 -1.07 7.11
C PHE A 11 10.07 0.12 8.07
N LEU A 12 11.25 0.67 8.42
CA LEU A 12 11.35 1.81 9.31
C LEU A 12 10.75 3.09 8.71
N ILE A 13 10.99 3.33 7.41
CA ILE A 13 10.43 4.47 6.69
C ILE A 13 8.89 4.36 6.65
N ALA A 14 8.35 3.21 6.25
CA ALA A 14 6.91 2.99 6.19
C ALA A 14 6.25 3.11 7.59
N SER A 15 6.88 2.56 8.63
CA SER A 15 6.39 2.68 10.01
C SER A 15 6.33 4.12 10.49
N THR A 16 7.35 4.92 10.13
CA THR A 16 7.42 6.35 10.51
C THR A 16 6.45 7.21 9.70
N ALA A 17 6.17 6.83 8.44
CA ALA A 17 5.23 7.54 7.59
C ALA A 17 3.80 7.52 8.17
N ILE A 18 3.37 6.43 8.81
CA ILE A 18 2.02 6.33 9.39
C ILE A 18 1.69 7.51 10.32
N PRO A 19 2.40 7.78 11.44
CA PRO A 19 2.06 8.90 12.30
C PRO A 19 2.27 10.26 11.63
N VAL A 20 3.26 10.40 10.76
CA VAL A 20 3.57 11.67 10.08
C VAL A 20 2.44 12.09 9.13
N PHE A 21 1.90 11.16 8.35
CA PHE A 21 0.86 11.47 7.38
C PHE A 21 -0.54 11.59 7.98
N TYR A 22 -0.66 11.50 9.31
CA TYR A 22 -1.88 11.93 10.01
C TYR A 22 -1.92 13.45 10.28
N ILE A 23 -0.77 14.16 10.19
CA ILE A 23 -0.68 15.61 10.42
C ILE A 23 -1.70 16.43 9.58
N PRO A 24 -1.99 16.10 8.30
CA PRO A 24 -3.01 16.79 7.51
C PRO A 24 -4.39 16.87 8.18
N ALA A 25 -4.73 15.93 9.07
CA ALA A 25 -5.96 15.95 9.85
C ALA A 25 -6.13 17.22 10.71
N LEU A 26 -5.03 17.94 10.97
CA LEU A 26 -5.00 19.14 11.81
C LEU A 26 -5.14 20.45 10.99
N LEU A 27 -5.23 20.37 9.65
CA LEU A 27 -5.18 21.53 8.75
C LEU A 27 -6.57 22.14 8.43
N TRP A 28 -7.62 21.65 9.09
CA TRP A 28 -9.00 22.08 8.90
C TRP A 28 -9.73 22.15 10.25
N GLY A 29 -10.76 22.99 10.33
CA GLY A 29 -11.55 23.20 11.54
C GLY A 29 -13.00 23.59 11.24
N GLN A 30 -13.76 23.94 12.28
CA GLN A 30 -15.21 24.16 12.19
C GLN A 30 -15.65 25.21 11.16
N HIS A 31 -14.81 26.22 10.89
CA HIS A 31 -15.13 27.33 9.99
C HIS A 31 -14.37 27.26 8.65
N SER A 32 -13.74 26.12 8.33
CA SER A 32 -13.07 25.94 7.04
C SER A 32 -14.08 25.89 5.90
N ASN A 33 -13.70 26.45 4.74
CA ASN A 33 -14.48 26.25 3.51
C ASN A 33 -14.62 24.75 3.21
N LEU A 34 -15.82 24.31 2.79
CA LEU A 34 -16.11 22.89 2.59
C LEU A 34 -15.18 22.21 1.57
N ALA A 35 -14.79 22.89 0.48
CA ALA A 35 -13.88 22.32 -0.50
C ALA A 35 -12.46 22.12 0.07
N ILE A 36 -12.00 23.06 0.90
CA ILE A 36 -10.71 22.95 1.62
C ILE A 36 -10.78 21.86 2.68
N ALA A 37 -11.93 21.73 3.34
CA ALA A 37 -12.18 20.69 4.30
C ALA A 37 -12.11 19.30 3.64
N GLU A 38 -12.87 19.09 2.57
CA GLU A 38 -12.83 17.84 1.78
C GLU A 38 -11.42 17.54 1.27
N TYR A 39 -10.68 18.54 0.77
CA TYR A 39 -9.29 18.36 0.37
C TYR A 39 -8.46 17.70 1.48
N TRP A 40 -8.38 18.30 2.67
CA TRP A 40 -7.59 17.74 3.78
C TRP A 40 -8.16 16.44 4.35
N ARG A 41 -9.49 16.24 4.30
CA ARG A 41 -10.12 14.98 4.68
C ARG A 41 -9.54 13.81 3.89
N TRP A 42 -9.41 13.98 2.59
CA TRP A 42 -8.97 12.91 1.70
C TRP A 42 -7.46 12.65 1.78
N TRP A 43 -6.65 13.58 2.30
CA TRP A 43 -5.29 13.26 2.73
C TRP A 43 -5.26 12.22 3.84
N VAL A 44 -6.25 12.23 4.74
CA VAL A 44 -6.32 11.24 5.83
C VAL A 44 -7.02 9.96 5.35
N VAL A 45 -8.15 10.09 4.66
CA VAL A 45 -8.94 8.91 4.28
C VAL A 45 -8.34 8.17 3.09
N HIS A 46 -7.99 8.85 2.01
CA HIS A 46 -7.34 8.21 0.86
C HIS A 46 -5.87 8.01 1.17
N LEU A 47 -5.12 9.09 1.36
CA LEU A 47 -3.67 8.95 1.35
C LEU A 47 -3.12 8.27 2.61
N TRP A 48 -3.65 8.56 3.80
CA TRP A 48 -3.21 7.90 5.04
C TRP A 48 -3.77 6.49 5.22
N VAL A 49 -5.09 6.28 5.11
CA VAL A 49 -5.68 4.93 5.28
C VAL A 49 -5.31 4.01 4.12
N GLU A 50 -5.60 4.39 2.88
CA GLU A 50 -5.38 3.55 1.69
C GLU A 50 -3.91 3.56 1.29
N GLY A 51 -3.32 4.76 1.11
CA GLY A 51 -1.93 4.93 0.70
C GLY A 51 -0.89 4.29 1.65
N PHE A 52 -0.75 4.86 2.85
CA PHE A 52 0.38 4.55 3.73
C PHE A 52 0.24 3.22 4.49
N PHE A 53 -0.96 2.83 4.93
CA PHE A 53 -1.11 1.51 5.56
C PHE A 53 -0.91 0.37 4.58
N GLU A 54 -1.27 0.53 3.30
CA GLU A 54 -1.03 -0.51 2.30
C GLU A 54 0.47 -0.68 2.04
N VAL A 55 1.22 0.40 1.87
CA VAL A 55 2.69 0.34 1.74
C VAL A 55 3.30 -0.32 2.97
N PHE A 56 2.85 0.04 4.18
CA PHE A 56 3.31 -0.59 5.41
C PHE A 56 3.01 -2.08 5.45
N ALA A 57 1.75 -2.48 5.19
CA ALA A 57 1.34 -3.88 5.18
C ALA A 57 2.14 -4.69 4.16
N THR A 58 2.36 -4.14 2.96
CA THR A 58 3.16 -4.74 1.90
C THR A 58 4.61 -4.97 2.31
N VAL A 59 5.24 -3.96 2.91
CA VAL A 59 6.62 -4.07 3.40
C VAL A 59 6.72 -5.09 4.54
N VAL A 60 5.77 -5.09 5.49
CA VAL A 60 5.72 -6.06 6.60
C VAL A 60 5.56 -7.48 6.07
N MET A 61 4.63 -7.70 5.14
CA MET A 61 4.40 -9.02 4.54
C MET A 61 5.65 -9.53 3.83
N ALA A 62 6.27 -8.71 2.98
CA ALA A 62 7.51 -9.06 2.30
C ALA A 62 8.65 -9.35 3.29
N PHE A 63 8.77 -8.56 4.37
CA PHE A 63 9.72 -8.82 5.44
C PHE A 63 9.45 -10.16 6.14
N LEU A 64 8.22 -10.45 6.54
CA LEU A 64 7.89 -11.71 7.21
C LEU A 64 8.10 -12.92 6.28
N PHE A 65 7.67 -12.83 5.03
CA PHE A 65 7.78 -13.92 4.07
C PHE A 65 9.22 -14.20 3.65
N THR A 66 10.07 -13.18 3.54
CA THR A 66 11.52 -13.38 3.34
C THR A 66 12.18 -14.01 4.57
N ARG A 67 11.81 -13.61 5.80
CA ARG A 67 12.33 -14.21 7.05
C ARG A 67 11.89 -15.65 7.25
N MET A 68 10.70 -15.99 6.75
CA MET A 68 10.17 -17.35 6.68
C MET A 68 10.75 -18.18 5.52
N GLY A 69 11.55 -17.58 4.62
CA GLY A 69 12.11 -18.27 3.46
C GLY A 69 11.07 -18.65 2.40
N LEU A 70 9.92 -17.98 2.39
CA LEU A 70 8.86 -18.11 1.37
C LEU A 70 9.13 -17.20 0.16
N LEU A 71 9.84 -16.08 0.36
CA LEU A 71 10.23 -15.17 -0.72
C LEU A 71 11.75 -14.99 -0.75
N GLY A 72 12.31 -14.85 -1.96
CA GLY A 72 13.70 -14.45 -2.16
C GLY A 72 13.87 -12.97 -1.81
N LEU A 73 14.96 -12.63 -1.11
CA LEU A 73 15.16 -11.29 -0.60
C LEU A 73 15.31 -10.22 -1.70
N ARG A 74 15.99 -10.55 -2.81
CA ARG A 74 16.12 -9.68 -3.98
C ARG A 74 14.77 -9.40 -4.66
N THR A 75 13.95 -10.44 -4.83
CA THR A 75 12.64 -10.31 -5.46
C THR A 75 11.71 -9.51 -4.56
N ALA A 76 11.62 -9.86 -3.27
CA ALA A 76 10.82 -9.13 -2.30
C ALA A 76 11.18 -7.64 -2.23
N THR A 77 12.47 -7.31 -2.19
CA THR A 77 12.90 -5.90 -2.13
C THR A 77 12.52 -5.14 -3.41
N THR A 78 12.72 -5.75 -4.59
CA THR A 78 12.39 -5.11 -5.87
C THR A 78 10.88 -4.95 -6.04
N SER A 79 10.10 -5.99 -5.74
CA SER A 79 8.64 -5.99 -5.85
C SER A 79 8.02 -4.95 -4.90
N VAL A 80 8.49 -4.88 -3.64
CA VAL A 80 8.02 -3.87 -2.68
C VAL A 80 8.34 -2.45 -3.15
N LEU A 81 9.57 -2.20 -3.61
CA LEU A 81 9.97 -0.88 -4.11
C LEU A 81 9.13 -0.46 -5.31
N PHE A 82 8.98 -1.37 -6.29
CA PHE A 82 8.17 -1.14 -7.48
C PHE A 82 6.71 -0.85 -7.12
N SER A 83 6.12 -1.68 -6.25
CA SER A 83 4.75 -1.51 -5.78
C SER A 83 4.58 -0.18 -5.05
N THR A 84 5.51 0.16 -4.16
CA THR A 84 5.49 1.42 -3.41
C THR A 84 5.56 2.62 -4.34
N VAL A 85 6.41 2.59 -5.37
CA VAL A 85 6.55 3.71 -6.32
C VAL A 85 5.26 3.92 -7.11
N ILE A 86 4.70 2.86 -7.70
CA ILE A 86 3.47 3.00 -8.49
C ILE A 86 2.30 3.39 -7.60
N PHE A 87 2.16 2.76 -6.43
CA PHE A 87 1.05 3.01 -5.54
C PHE A 87 1.09 4.41 -4.94
N LEU A 88 2.25 4.91 -4.50
CA LEU A 88 2.36 6.29 -4.01
C LEU A 88 2.21 7.31 -5.15
N PHE A 89 2.77 7.02 -6.32
CA PHE A 89 2.65 7.93 -7.47
C PHE A 89 1.20 8.04 -7.96
N GLY A 90 0.51 6.90 -8.06
CA GLY A 90 -0.92 6.81 -8.31
C GLY A 90 -1.72 7.47 -7.19
N GLY A 91 -1.59 6.99 -5.96
CA GLY A 91 -2.37 7.40 -4.78
C GLY A 91 -2.27 8.86 -4.38
N ILE A 92 -1.08 9.47 -4.45
CA ILE A 92 -0.91 10.89 -4.07
C ILE A 92 -1.73 11.80 -5.01
N ILE A 93 -1.64 11.57 -6.31
CA ILE A 93 -2.35 12.40 -7.30
C ILE A 93 -3.79 11.89 -7.50
N GLY A 94 -3.98 10.59 -7.42
CA GLY A 94 -5.25 9.87 -7.53
C GLY A 94 -6.22 10.20 -6.41
N THR A 95 -5.75 10.68 -5.24
CA THR A 95 -6.59 11.26 -4.18
C THR A 95 -7.61 12.27 -4.71
N PHE A 96 -7.31 12.96 -5.82
CA PHE A 96 -8.21 13.90 -6.49
C PHE A 96 -9.49 13.28 -7.05
N HIS A 97 -9.58 11.95 -7.18
CA HIS A 97 -10.82 11.28 -7.58
C HIS A 97 -11.97 11.45 -6.59
N HIS A 98 -11.64 11.75 -5.33
CA HIS A 98 -12.64 12.10 -4.33
C HIS A 98 -13.10 13.56 -4.39
N LEU A 99 -12.36 14.39 -5.13
CA LEU A 99 -12.60 15.82 -5.22
C LEU A 99 -13.41 16.20 -6.46
N TYR A 100 -13.73 15.25 -7.36
CA TYR A 100 -14.39 15.51 -8.64
C TYR A 100 -15.59 16.46 -8.57
N PHE A 101 -16.42 16.28 -7.53
CA PHE A 101 -17.67 17.03 -7.36
C PHE A 101 -17.67 17.91 -6.11
N SER A 102 -16.47 18.28 -5.62
CA SER A 102 -16.28 19.11 -4.41
C SER A 102 -16.06 20.60 -4.71
N GLY A 103 -16.32 21.04 -5.96
CA GLY A 103 -16.10 22.42 -6.41
C GLY A 103 -14.70 22.70 -6.95
N THR A 104 -13.95 21.66 -7.36
CA THR A 104 -12.60 21.80 -7.91
C THR A 104 -12.58 22.06 -9.42
N PRO A 105 -11.52 22.71 -9.96
CA PRO A 105 -11.35 22.91 -11.39
C PRO A 105 -11.24 21.61 -12.20
N THR A 106 -11.54 21.66 -13.50
CA THR A 106 -11.46 20.51 -14.42
C THR A 106 -10.09 19.80 -14.43
N GLY A 107 -9.00 20.54 -14.19
CA GLY A 107 -7.67 19.94 -14.08
C GLY A 107 -7.56 18.88 -12.98
N VAL A 108 -8.22 19.10 -11.83
CA VAL A 108 -8.26 18.14 -10.72
C VAL A 108 -8.97 16.84 -11.14
N ILE A 109 -10.03 16.96 -11.92
CA ILE A 109 -10.76 15.80 -12.48
C ILE A 109 -9.85 15.00 -13.42
N ALA A 110 -9.14 15.68 -14.34
CA ALA A 110 -8.25 15.02 -15.29
C ALA A 110 -7.11 14.25 -14.59
N PHE A 111 -6.48 14.86 -13.58
CA PHE A 111 -5.44 14.22 -12.80
C PHE A 111 -5.99 13.08 -11.94
N GLY A 112 -7.09 13.29 -11.21
CA GLY A 112 -7.71 12.25 -10.40
C GLY A 112 -8.06 11.01 -11.23
N ALA A 113 -8.62 11.19 -12.43
CA ALA A 113 -9.02 10.07 -13.28
C ALA A 113 -7.82 9.31 -13.85
N SER A 114 -6.78 10.03 -14.25
CA SER A 114 -5.61 9.42 -14.89
C SER A 114 -4.76 8.64 -13.89
N PHE A 115 -4.59 9.17 -12.68
CA PHE A 115 -3.68 8.60 -11.68
C PHE A 115 -4.33 7.54 -10.80
N SER A 116 -5.61 7.67 -10.45
CA SER A 116 -6.34 6.62 -9.72
C SER A 116 -6.40 5.31 -10.51
N ALA A 117 -6.48 5.38 -11.84
CA ALA A 117 -6.42 4.19 -12.69
C ALA A 117 -5.10 3.42 -12.57
N LEU A 118 -3.99 4.08 -12.20
CA LEU A 118 -2.68 3.44 -12.00
C LEU A 118 -2.61 2.68 -10.66
N GLU A 119 -3.47 3.00 -9.70
CA GLU A 119 -3.48 2.37 -8.36
C GLU A 119 -3.86 0.89 -8.41
N VAL A 120 -4.54 0.43 -9.48
CA VAL A 120 -4.96 -0.97 -9.67
C VAL A 120 -3.79 -1.91 -10.04
N VAL A 121 -2.68 -1.36 -10.56
CA VAL A 121 -1.57 -2.14 -11.15
C VAL A 121 -0.72 -2.94 -10.13
N PRO A 122 -0.37 -2.40 -8.94
CA PRO A 122 0.59 -3.07 -8.03
C PRO A 122 0.02 -4.23 -7.22
N LEU A 123 -1.27 -4.19 -6.92
CA LEU A 123 -1.95 -5.06 -5.95
C LEU A 123 -1.92 -6.54 -6.34
N VAL A 124 -1.79 -6.80 -7.63
CA VAL A 124 -1.87 -8.13 -8.23
C VAL A 124 -0.55 -8.91 -8.11
N LEU A 125 0.59 -8.22 -8.17
CA LEU A 125 1.90 -8.87 -8.34
C LEU A 125 2.35 -9.65 -7.10
N ILE A 126 2.16 -9.08 -5.91
CA ILE A 126 2.62 -9.69 -4.65
C ILE A 126 1.73 -10.88 -4.25
N GLY A 127 0.41 -10.78 -4.50
CA GLY A 127 -0.54 -11.87 -4.27
C GLY A 127 -0.22 -13.11 -5.09
N PHE A 128 0.06 -12.93 -6.39
CA PHE A 128 0.45 -14.03 -7.27
C PHE A 128 1.78 -14.67 -6.85
N GLU A 129 2.79 -13.87 -6.52
CA GLU A 129 4.09 -14.40 -6.11
C GLU A 129 4.01 -15.18 -4.78
N ALA A 130 3.22 -14.70 -3.82
CA ALA A 130 2.99 -15.40 -2.56
C ALA A 130 2.23 -16.73 -2.75
N TYR A 131 1.18 -16.74 -3.58
CA TYR A 131 0.42 -17.95 -3.91
C TYR A 131 1.28 -18.98 -4.65
N GLU A 132 2.09 -18.53 -5.62
CA GLU A 132 2.95 -19.40 -6.40
C GLU A 132 4.06 -20.02 -5.55
N ASN A 133 4.66 -19.25 -4.63
CA ASN A 133 5.65 -19.79 -3.69
C ASN A 133 5.01 -20.74 -2.67
N LEU A 134 3.77 -20.48 -2.24
CA LEU A 134 3.06 -21.39 -1.34
C LEU A 134 2.72 -22.73 -2.02
N THR A 135 2.34 -22.71 -3.30
CA THR A 135 1.99 -23.92 -4.07
C THR A 135 3.22 -24.71 -4.51
N ARG A 136 4.35 -24.04 -4.84
CA ARG A 136 5.62 -24.69 -5.19
C ARG A 136 6.41 -25.18 -3.97
N SER A 137 6.31 -24.49 -2.84
CA SER A 137 6.86 -24.95 -1.57
C SER A 137 5.96 -26.06 -1.03
N ARG A 138 6.31 -27.32 -1.28
CA ARG A 138 5.80 -28.45 -0.49
C ARG A 138 6.11 -28.13 0.98
N ALA A 139 5.12 -27.58 1.67
CA ALA A 139 5.24 -26.89 2.95
C ALA A 139 6.23 -27.62 3.87
N ARG A 140 7.37 -26.97 4.16
CA ARG A 140 8.23 -27.41 5.27
C ARG A 140 7.33 -27.59 6.48
N LYS A 141 7.51 -28.65 7.29
CA LYS A 141 6.59 -29.01 8.38
C LYS A 141 6.20 -27.82 9.30
N TRP A 142 7.08 -26.83 9.45
CA TRP A 142 6.81 -25.62 10.24
C TRP A 142 5.85 -24.62 9.57
N VAL A 143 5.73 -24.59 8.23
CA VAL A 143 4.78 -23.72 7.52
C VAL A 143 3.33 -24.07 7.88
N ALA A 144 3.07 -25.35 8.19
CA ALA A 144 1.76 -25.79 8.68
C ALA A 144 1.35 -25.08 9.99
N ALA A 145 2.31 -24.67 10.82
CA ALA A 145 2.02 -23.90 12.04
C ALA A 145 1.53 -22.47 11.75
N TYR A 146 1.87 -21.91 10.58
CA TYR A 146 1.46 -20.56 10.13
C TYR A 146 0.39 -20.59 9.04
N LYS A 147 -0.31 -21.72 8.87
CA LYS A 147 -1.32 -21.91 7.83
C LYS A 147 -2.35 -20.78 7.78
N TRP A 148 -2.94 -20.45 8.93
CA TRP A 148 -4.00 -19.44 9.00
C TRP A 148 -3.52 -18.02 8.68
N PRO A 149 -2.45 -17.50 9.32
CA PRO A 149 -1.89 -16.21 8.93
C PRO A 149 -1.59 -16.11 7.43
N ILE A 150 -0.97 -17.14 6.84
CA ILE A 150 -0.65 -17.16 5.41
C ILE A 150 -1.93 -17.11 4.56
N TYR A 151 -2.97 -17.84 4.94
CA TYR A 151 -4.24 -17.83 4.21
C TYR A 151 -4.94 -16.46 4.32
N PHE A 152 -4.93 -15.81 5.48
CA PHE A 152 -5.43 -14.45 5.61
C PHE A 152 -4.67 -13.47 4.71
N PHE A 153 -3.34 -13.59 4.60
CA PHE A 153 -2.56 -12.74 3.68
C PHE A 153 -2.92 -12.98 2.22
N ILE A 154 -3.14 -14.23 1.81
CA ILE A 154 -3.62 -14.54 0.45
C ILE A 154 -5.00 -13.95 0.23
N SER A 155 -5.90 -14.03 1.23
CA SER A 155 -7.22 -13.41 1.16
C SER A 155 -7.14 -11.89 1.06
N VAL A 156 -6.25 -11.22 1.78
CA VAL A 156 -6.02 -9.77 1.66
C VAL A 156 -5.58 -9.42 0.23
N ALA A 157 -4.62 -10.15 -0.33
CA ALA A 157 -4.18 -9.89 -1.70
C ALA A 157 -5.29 -10.14 -2.74
N PHE A 158 -6.15 -11.14 -2.51
CA PHE A 158 -7.33 -11.38 -3.35
C PHE A 158 -8.35 -10.22 -3.25
N TRP A 159 -8.68 -9.79 -2.03
CA TRP A 159 -9.66 -8.72 -1.83
C TRP A 159 -9.14 -7.35 -2.28
N ASN A 160 -7.83 -7.10 -2.21
CA ASN A 160 -7.24 -5.90 -2.81
C ASN A 160 -7.35 -5.85 -4.34
N LEU A 161 -7.53 -6.99 -5.02
CA LEU A 161 -7.76 -7.02 -6.48
C LEU A 161 -9.24 -6.85 -6.83
N VAL A 162 -10.13 -7.40 -6.00
CA VAL A 162 -11.56 -7.53 -6.33
C VAL A 162 -12.42 -6.40 -5.75
N GLY A 163 -12.10 -5.94 -4.54
CA GLY A 163 -12.85 -4.92 -3.82
C GLY A 163 -12.38 -3.53 -4.17
#